data_AF-A0AAD8T7R6-F1
#
_entry.id   AF-A0AAD8T7R6-F1
#
_cell.length_a   1.000
_cell.length_b   1.000
_cell.length_c   1.000
_cell.angle_alpha   90.00
_cell.angle_beta   90.00
_cell.angle_gamma   90.00
#
_symmetry.space_group_name_H-M   'P 1'
#
loop_
_entity.id
_entity.type
_entity.pdbx_description
1 polymer ?
#
loop_
_entity_poly.entity_id
_entity_poly.type
_entity_poly.pdbx_seq_one_letter_code
_entity_poly.pdbx_strand_id
1 'polypeptide(L)'
;MAAEEHGKLRMAFDVLHECFVTLIEPQTQSDLSHDIVFNRESCLRRLNFRGFYVVGIEKGGELITAGTLRVYGDKVAELPLVGTRFAHRRQGMCHLLMNNLEKLLGELGVERLVLPAVPELLQTWTESFGFQVMSQSDKLEIAEHTILCFQGTTMCHKFINKAVAPRR
;
A
#
# COMPACT_ATOMS: atom_id res chain seq x y z
N MET A 1 -1.62 19.67 -16.25
CA MET A 1 -1.68 18.21 -15.99
C MET A 1 -0.47 17.76 -15.18
N ALA A 2 0.75 17.73 -15.70
CA ALA A 2 1.93 17.24 -14.94
C ALA A 2 2.20 17.96 -13.60
N ALA A 3 2.00 19.28 -13.52
CA ALA A 3 2.20 20.05 -12.28
C ALA A 3 1.14 19.75 -11.19
N GLU A 4 -0.11 19.47 -11.60
CA GLU A 4 -1.21 19.14 -10.68
C GLU A 4 -1.05 17.72 -10.13
N GLU A 5 -0.70 16.77 -11.00
CA GLU A 5 -0.36 15.40 -10.61
C GLU A 5 0.82 15.38 -9.65
N HIS A 6 1.88 16.13 -9.94
CA HIS A 6 3.02 16.28 -9.04
C HIS A 6 2.61 16.88 -7.68
N GLY A 7 1.69 17.86 -7.68
CA GLY A 7 1.13 18.43 -6.44
C GLY A 7 0.43 17.39 -5.57
N LYS A 8 -0.42 16.54 -6.17
CA LYS A 8 -1.10 15.45 -5.44
C LYS A 8 -0.14 14.40 -4.90
N LEU A 9 0.89 14.03 -5.68
CA LEU A 9 1.92 13.11 -5.21
C LEU A 9 2.70 13.69 -4.03
N ARG A 10 3.00 15.00 -4.05
CA ARG A 10 3.65 15.67 -2.93
C ARG A 10 2.78 15.68 -1.68
N MET A 11 1.50 15.99 -1.81
CA MET A 11 0.55 15.90 -0.70
C MET A 11 0.49 14.49 -0.10
N ALA A 12 0.50 13.46 -0.95
CA ALA A 12 0.49 12.07 -0.48
C ALA A 12 1.79 11.69 0.22
N PHE A 13 2.94 12.13 -0.31
CA PHE A 13 4.23 12.00 0.35
C PHE A 13 4.20 12.66 1.73
N ASP A 14 3.66 13.86 1.87
CA ASP A 14 3.57 14.56 3.15
C ASP A 14 2.71 13.78 4.18
N VAL A 15 1.56 13.21 3.76
CA VAL A 15 0.74 12.33 4.63
C VAL A 15 1.54 11.12 5.09
N LEU A 16 2.25 10.46 4.18
CA LEU A 16 3.00 9.25 4.49
C LEU A 16 4.22 9.56 5.36
N HIS A 17 4.94 10.64 5.08
CA HIS A 17 6.09 11.07 5.87
C HIS A 17 5.69 11.56 7.28
N GLU A 18 4.44 12.00 7.48
CA GLU A 18 3.88 12.22 8.83
C GLU A 18 3.62 10.88 9.55
N CYS A 19 3.20 9.84 8.83
CA CYS A 19 2.80 8.56 9.41
C CYS A 19 3.96 7.59 9.67
N PHE A 20 5.04 7.70 8.90
CA PHE A 20 6.15 6.77 8.89
C PHE A 20 7.46 7.49 9.24
N VAL A 21 8.36 6.77 9.93
CA VAL A 21 9.75 7.23 10.08
C VAL A 21 10.42 7.22 8.71
N THR A 22 11.22 8.24 8.40
CA THR A 22 11.99 8.31 7.15
C THR A 22 12.83 7.05 6.98
N LEU A 23 12.63 6.35 5.86
CA LEU A 23 13.30 5.08 5.56
C LEU A 23 14.44 5.32 4.57
N ILE A 24 15.64 5.59 5.07
CA ILE A 24 16.80 5.85 4.21
C ILE A 24 17.38 4.53 3.69
N GLU A 25 17.38 4.35 2.37
CA GLU A 25 18.04 3.23 1.71
C GLU A 25 19.56 3.40 1.76
N PRO A 26 20.32 2.47 2.38
CA PRO A 26 21.76 2.63 2.56
C PRO A 26 22.54 2.78 1.25
N GLN A 27 22.08 2.14 0.16
CA GLN A 27 22.81 2.18 -1.12
C GLN A 27 22.60 3.47 -1.90
N THR A 28 21.37 3.98 -1.94
CA THR A 28 21.01 5.17 -2.73
C THR A 28 21.01 6.46 -1.92
N GLN A 29 21.06 6.36 -0.58
CA GLN A 29 20.96 7.49 0.36
C GLN A 29 19.69 8.31 0.13
N SER A 30 18.60 7.66 -0.28
CA SER A 30 17.30 8.27 -0.53
C SER A 30 16.22 7.73 0.39
N ASP A 31 15.20 8.55 0.61
CA ASP A 31 14.00 8.14 1.33
C ASP A 31 13.15 7.21 0.45
N LEU A 32 12.98 5.97 0.90
CA LEU A 32 12.17 4.96 0.23
C LEU A 32 10.72 5.40 0.08
N SER A 33 10.16 6.16 1.03
CA SER A 33 8.79 6.65 0.90
C SER A 33 8.64 7.59 -0.29
N HIS A 34 9.63 8.47 -0.48
CA HIS A 34 9.70 9.35 -1.64
C HIS A 34 9.87 8.54 -2.93
N ASP A 35 10.83 7.62 -2.93
CA ASP A 35 11.13 6.81 -4.11
C ASP A 35 9.93 5.95 -4.55
N ILE A 36 9.14 5.42 -3.61
CA ILE A 36 7.89 4.68 -3.89
C ILE A 36 6.81 5.62 -4.46
N VAL A 37 6.53 6.74 -3.78
CA VAL A 37 5.48 7.68 -4.19
C VAL A 37 5.74 8.25 -5.59
N PHE A 38 7.00 8.53 -5.91
CA PHE A 38 7.40 9.12 -7.19
C PHE A 38 7.86 8.10 -8.23
N ASN A 39 7.61 6.80 -8.02
CA ASN A 39 7.93 5.73 -8.95
C ASN A 39 9.39 5.72 -9.43
N ARG A 40 10.35 5.96 -8.52
CA ARG A 40 11.76 6.02 -8.90
C ARG A 40 12.24 4.67 -9.44
N GLU A 41 12.79 4.70 -10.65
CA GLU A 41 13.30 3.51 -11.30
C GLU A 41 14.74 3.19 -10.88
N SER A 42 15.08 1.89 -10.93
CA SER A 42 16.41 1.38 -10.62
C SER A 42 16.70 0.12 -11.42
N CYS A 43 17.98 -0.09 -11.75
CA CYS A 43 18.46 -1.35 -12.32
C CYS A 43 18.39 -2.51 -11.29
N LEU A 44 18.37 -2.20 -10.00
CA LEU A 44 18.19 -3.17 -8.94
C LEU A 44 16.70 -3.43 -8.74
N ARG A 45 16.23 -4.65 -9.04
CA ARG A 45 14.79 -5.01 -8.98
C ARG A 45 14.12 -4.61 -7.66
N ARG A 46 14.78 -4.85 -6.52
CA ARG A 46 14.25 -4.52 -5.17
C ARG A 46 14.10 -3.02 -4.89
N LEU A 47 14.79 -2.17 -5.66
CA LEU A 47 14.73 -0.71 -5.57
C LEU A 47 14.06 -0.09 -6.81
N ASN A 48 13.41 -0.91 -7.63
CA ASN A 48 12.65 -0.44 -8.77
C ASN A 48 11.20 -0.26 -8.35
N PHE A 49 10.82 0.99 -8.14
CA PHE A 49 9.48 1.37 -7.69
C PHE A 49 8.55 1.74 -8.84
N ARG A 50 8.87 1.35 -10.08
CA ARG A 50 7.94 1.51 -11.19
C ARG A 50 6.63 0.74 -10.92
N GLY A 51 5.51 1.38 -11.22
CA GLY A 51 4.19 0.76 -11.22
C GLY A 51 3.40 0.91 -9.92
N PHE A 52 3.86 1.76 -8.99
CA PHE A 52 3.06 2.19 -7.85
C PHE A 52 2.06 3.28 -8.25
N TYR A 53 0.83 3.08 -7.82
CA TYR A 53 -0.22 4.08 -7.77
C TYR A 53 -0.29 4.67 -6.37
N VAL A 54 -0.66 5.93 -6.29
CA VAL A 54 -1.02 6.56 -5.02
C VAL A 54 -2.54 6.60 -4.93
N VAL A 55 -3.07 6.06 -3.84
CA VAL A 55 -4.50 6.10 -3.50
C VAL A 55 -4.70 6.95 -2.26
N GLY A 56 -5.86 7.58 -2.12
CA GLY A 56 -6.12 8.37 -0.93
C GLY A 56 -7.55 8.87 -0.80
N ILE A 57 -7.85 9.41 0.38
CA ILE A 57 -9.14 9.98 0.75
C ILE A 57 -8.94 11.46 1.01
N GLU A 58 -9.73 12.29 0.34
CA GLU A 58 -9.78 13.73 0.56
C GLU A 58 -11.01 14.09 1.41
N LYS A 59 -10.86 15.11 2.28
CA LYS A 59 -11.94 15.69 3.06
C LYS A 59 -11.78 17.21 3.04
N GLY A 60 -12.75 17.92 2.47
CA GLY A 60 -12.72 19.39 2.42
C GLY A 60 -11.55 19.97 1.61
N GLY A 61 -11.08 19.25 0.58
CA GLY A 61 -9.94 19.67 -0.24
C GLY A 61 -8.56 19.29 0.33
N GLU A 62 -8.52 18.61 1.47
CA GLU A 62 -7.29 18.12 2.09
C GLU A 62 -7.20 16.58 1.96
N LEU A 63 -6.04 16.07 1.52
CA LEU A 63 -5.76 14.63 1.46
C LEU A 63 -5.43 14.09 2.86
N ILE A 64 -6.32 13.34 3.49
CA ILE A 64 -6.20 12.94 4.91
C ILE A 64 -5.65 11.53 5.13
N THR A 65 -5.87 10.64 4.17
CA THR A 65 -5.37 9.26 4.17
C THR A 65 -4.73 9.00 2.82
N ALA A 66 -3.54 8.41 2.81
CA ALA A 66 -2.82 8.06 1.61
C ALA A 66 -2.27 6.63 1.71
N GLY A 67 -2.11 5.96 0.58
CA GLY A 67 -1.41 4.70 0.47
C GLY A 67 -0.78 4.51 -0.90
N THR A 68 0.20 3.61 -0.98
CA THR A 68 0.88 3.23 -2.22
C THR A 68 0.46 1.82 -2.60
N LEU A 69 0.06 1.61 -3.85
CA LEU A 69 -0.50 0.36 -4.34
C LEU A 69 0.23 -0.08 -5.61
N ARG A 70 0.66 -1.34 -5.70
CA ARG A 70 1.14 -1.93 -6.96
C ARG A 70 0.44 -3.24 -7.22
N VAL A 71 0.00 -3.47 -8.45
CA VAL A 71 -0.82 -4.64 -8.85
C VAL A 71 -0.05 -5.49 -9.85
N TYR A 72 0.04 -6.79 -9.57
CA TYR A 72 0.69 -7.81 -10.39
C TYR A 72 -0.35 -8.72 -11.05
N GLY A 73 -0.97 -8.22 -12.12
CA GLY A 73 -2.02 -8.94 -12.83
C GLY A 73 -3.22 -9.23 -11.92
N ASP A 74 -3.79 -10.43 -12.05
CA ASP A 74 -4.91 -10.90 -11.23
C ASP A 74 -4.47 -11.66 -9.97
N LYS A 75 -3.16 -11.80 -9.73
CA LYS A 75 -2.62 -12.59 -8.62
C LYS A 75 -2.52 -11.82 -7.32
N VAL A 76 -1.71 -10.77 -7.30
CA VAL A 76 -1.41 -10.06 -6.05
C VAL A 76 -1.31 -8.56 -6.25
N ALA A 77 -1.84 -7.81 -5.30
CA ALA A 77 -1.55 -6.41 -5.11
C ALA A 77 -0.78 -6.22 -3.80
N GLU A 78 0.16 -5.29 -3.77
CA GLU A 78 0.85 -4.88 -2.55
C GLU A 78 0.48 -3.45 -2.15
N LEU A 79 0.39 -3.24 -0.84
CA LEU A 79 0.14 -1.94 -0.21
C LEU A 79 1.22 -1.65 0.85
N PRO A 80 2.45 -1.32 0.44
CA PRO A 80 3.58 -1.22 1.36
C PRO A 80 3.48 -0.04 2.33
N LEU A 81 2.88 1.07 1.91
CA LEU A 81 2.67 2.24 2.76
C LEU A 81 1.19 2.61 2.77
N VAL A 82 0.63 2.82 3.95
CA VAL A 82 -0.72 3.35 4.13
C VAL A 82 -0.83 4.07 5.47
N GLY A 83 -1.32 5.29 5.45
CA GLY A 83 -1.32 6.17 6.61
C GLY A 83 -2.50 7.14 6.61
N THR A 84 -2.95 7.51 7.80
CA THR A 84 -3.93 8.60 8.02
C THR A 84 -3.27 9.63 8.93
N ARG A 85 -3.37 10.91 8.54
CA ARG A 85 -2.88 12.03 9.35
C ARG A 85 -3.35 11.94 10.79
N PHE A 86 -2.49 12.29 11.75
CA PHE A 86 -2.76 12.13 13.18
C PHE A 86 -4.08 12.79 13.60
N ALA A 87 -4.37 13.98 13.06
CA ALA A 87 -5.60 14.73 13.33
C ALA A 87 -6.90 14.01 12.90
N HIS A 88 -6.80 13.02 12.00
CA HIS A 88 -7.93 12.27 11.43
C HIS A 88 -7.96 10.79 11.81
N ARG A 89 -7.04 10.34 12.69
CA ARG A 89 -7.04 8.96 13.18
C ARG A 89 -8.27 8.65 14.03
N ARG A 90 -8.66 7.38 14.05
CA ARG A 90 -9.84 6.85 14.77
C ARG A 90 -11.19 7.42 14.30
N GLN A 91 -11.22 8.07 13.15
CA GLN A 91 -12.45 8.54 12.48
C GLN A 91 -12.92 7.62 11.34
N GLY A 92 -12.37 6.39 11.27
CA GLY A 92 -12.75 5.41 10.24
C GLY A 92 -12.14 5.62 8.85
N MET A 93 -11.24 6.58 8.66
CA MET A 93 -10.72 6.95 7.33
C MET A 93 -9.87 5.87 6.67
N CYS A 94 -9.02 5.18 7.44
CA CYS A 94 -8.26 4.03 6.93
C CYS A 94 -9.19 2.87 6.52
N HIS A 95 -10.24 2.59 7.33
CA HIS A 95 -11.29 1.63 6.94
C HIS A 95 -11.99 2.03 5.66
N LEU A 96 -12.31 3.32 5.47
CA LEU A 96 -12.93 3.80 4.24
C LEU A 96 -12.02 3.56 3.03
N LEU A 97 -10.72 3.87 3.12
CA LEU A 97 -9.77 3.60 2.05
C LEU A 97 -9.71 2.11 1.74
N MET A 98 -9.48 1.26 2.76
CA MET A 98 -9.31 -0.18 2.59
C MET A 98 -10.56 -0.84 2.01
N ASN A 99 -11.76 -0.48 2.48
CA ASN A 99 -13.01 -1.03 1.96
C ASN A 99 -13.23 -0.71 0.46
N ASN A 100 -12.88 0.49 0.02
CA ASN A 100 -12.98 0.86 -1.40
C ASN A 100 -11.88 0.19 -2.22
N LEU A 101 -10.67 0.10 -1.66
CA LEU A 101 -9.54 -0.58 -2.30
C LEU A 101 -9.83 -2.07 -2.53
N GLU A 102 -10.35 -2.77 -1.52
CA GLU A 102 -10.71 -4.20 -1.63
C GLU A 102 -11.79 -4.44 -2.69
N LYS A 103 -12.80 -3.57 -2.76
CA LYS A 103 -13.83 -3.65 -3.83
C LYS A 103 -13.22 -3.47 -5.21
N LEU A 104 -12.41 -2.42 -5.39
CA LEU A 104 -11.72 -2.16 -6.66
C LEU A 104 -10.84 -3.34 -7.07
N LEU A 105 -10.05 -3.89 -6.15
CA LEU A 105 -9.21 -5.06 -6.42
C LEU A 105 -10.05 -6.30 -6.78
N GLY A 106 -11.21 -6.49 -6.14
CA GLY A 106 -12.13 -7.57 -6.44
C GLY A 106 -12.80 -7.43 -7.82
N GLU A 107 -13.10 -6.20 -8.24
CA GLU A 107 -13.58 -5.87 -9.60
C GLU A 107 -12.50 -6.11 -10.66
N LEU A 108 -11.24 -5.83 -10.32
CA LEU A 108 -10.07 -6.13 -11.16
C LEU A 108 -9.70 -7.62 -11.17
N GLY A 109 -10.36 -8.44 -10.36
CA GLY A 109 -10.12 -9.88 -10.28
C GLY A 109 -8.86 -10.28 -9.51
N VAL A 110 -8.24 -9.34 -8.80
CA VAL A 110 -7.04 -9.59 -7.98
C VAL A 110 -7.37 -10.56 -6.86
N GLU A 111 -6.54 -11.59 -6.68
CA GLU A 111 -6.80 -12.67 -5.71
C GLU A 111 -6.35 -12.31 -4.28
N ARG A 112 -5.26 -11.56 -4.14
CA ARG A 112 -4.62 -11.31 -2.84
C ARG A 112 -4.13 -9.87 -2.70
N LEU A 113 -4.36 -9.27 -1.54
CA LEU A 113 -3.72 -8.03 -1.12
C LEU A 113 -2.68 -8.35 -0.04
N VAL A 114 -1.47 -7.81 -0.16
CA VAL A 114 -0.37 -8.00 0.81
C VAL A 114 0.16 -6.68 1.34
N LEU A 115 0.63 -6.68 2.59
CA LEU A 115 1.30 -5.52 3.18
C LEU A 115 2.30 -5.93 4.28
N PRO A 116 3.35 -5.13 4.52
CA PRO A 116 4.20 -5.24 5.69
C PRO A 116 3.56 -4.55 6.90
N ALA A 117 3.35 -5.30 7.99
CA ALA A 117 2.83 -4.76 9.25
C ALA A 117 3.95 -4.58 10.29
N VAL A 118 4.08 -3.38 10.87
CA VAL A 118 4.92 -3.18 12.06
C VAL A 118 4.31 -3.89 13.29
N PRO A 119 5.10 -4.34 14.27
CA PRO A 119 4.61 -5.11 15.41
C PRO A 119 3.46 -4.43 16.15
N GLU A 120 3.51 -3.11 16.30
CA GLU A 120 2.52 -2.29 17.02
C GLU A 120 1.15 -2.27 16.33
N LEU A 121 1.10 -2.51 15.02
CA LEU A 121 -0.14 -2.48 14.22
C LEU A 121 -0.55 -3.86 13.73
N LEU A 122 0.22 -4.92 13.99
CA LEU A 122 -0.06 -6.26 13.51
C LEU A 122 -1.46 -6.73 13.91
N GLN A 123 -1.81 -6.59 15.20
CA GLN A 123 -3.13 -6.95 15.72
C GLN A 123 -4.25 -6.15 15.04
N THR A 124 -4.02 -4.87 14.74
CA THR A 124 -5.00 -4.03 14.03
C THR A 124 -5.28 -4.59 12.65
N TRP A 125 -4.22 -4.95 11.90
CA TRP A 125 -4.37 -5.55 10.57
C TRP A 125 -5.09 -6.89 10.62
N THR A 126 -4.76 -7.75 11.59
CA THR A 126 -5.36 -9.09 11.66
C THR A 126 -6.79 -9.09 12.18
N GLU A 127 -7.11 -8.26 13.18
CA GLU A 127 -8.43 -8.28 13.83
C GLU A 127 -9.42 -7.30 13.19
N SER A 128 -8.99 -6.07 12.88
CA SER A 128 -9.90 -5.03 12.37
C SER A 128 -10.03 -5.07 10.85
N PHE A 129 -8.94 -5.38 10.14
CA PHE A 129 -8.93 -5.43 8.68
C PHE A 129 -9.04 -6.85 8.12
N GLY A 130 -8.95 -7.89 8.96
CA GLY A 130 -9.11 -9.29 8.54
C GLY A 130 -7.95 -9.82 7.70
N PHE A 131 -6.76 -9.26 7.86
CA PHE A 131 -5.54 -9.84 7.30
C PHE A 131 -5.10 -11.07 8.11
N GLN A 132 -4.23 -11.88 7.53
CA GLN A 132 -3.57 -13.00 8.18
C GLN A 132 -2.06 -12.88 7.97
N VAL A 133 -1.28 -13.37 8.94
CA VAL A 133 0.17 -13.45 8.78
C VAL A 133 0.51 -14.48 7.72
N MET A 134 1.37 -14.11 6.76
CA MET A 134 1.79 -15.02 5.71
C MET A 134 2.69 -16.12 6.25
N SER A 135 2.33 -17.37 6.00
CA SER A 135 3.18 -18.54 6.17
C SER A 135 4.33 -18.55 5.16
N GLN A 136 5.26 -19.50 5.30
CA GLN A 136 6.33 -19.67 4.31
C GLN A 136 5.80 -20.12 2.95
N SER A 137 4.77 -20.97 2.92
CA SER A 137 4.10 -21.35 1.67
C SER A 137 3.45 -20.16 0.98
N ASP A 138 2.77 -19.27 1.72
CA ASP A 138 2.16 -18.08 1.14
C ASP A 138 3.19 -17.16 0.47
N LYS A 139 4.38 -17.06 1.07
CA LYS A 139 5.49 -16.26 0.52
C LYS A 139 6.07 -16.91 -0.74
N LEU A 140 6.18 -18.23 -0.77
CA LEU A 140 6.65 -18.97 -1.94
C LEU A 140 5.69 -18.82 -3.13
N GLU A 141 4.38 -18.78 -2.89
CA GLU A 141 3.36 -18.60 -3.94
C GLU A 141 3.48 -17.27 -4.69
N ILE A 142 4.03 -16.22 -4.07
CA ILE A 142 4.18 -14.90 -4.68
C ILE A 142 5.65 -14.49 -4.91
N ALA A 143 6.58 -15.44 -4.76
CA ALA A 143 8.02 -15.17 -4.80
C ALA A 143 8.53 -14.67 -6.15
N GLU A 144 7.79 -14.88 -7.24
CA GLU A 144 8.13 -14.33 -8.56
C GLU A 144 7.93 -12.80 -8.62
N HIS A 145 7.12 -12.24 -7.73
CA HIS A 145 6.87 -10.81 -7.65
C HIS A 145 7.84 -10.14 -6.67
N THR A 146 8.33 -8.96 -7.03
CA THR A 146 9.23 -8.18 -6.17
C THR A 146 8.43 -7.35 -5.16
N ILE A 147 7.77 -8.03 -4.21
CA ILE A 147 6.99 -7.41 -3.15
C ILE A 147 7.92 -6.72 -2.15
N LEU A 148 7.59 -5.48 -1.76
CA LEU A 148 8.36 -4.73 -0.78
C LEU A 148 8.14 -5.29 0.62
N CYS A 149 9.24 -5.55 1.32
CA CYS A 149 9.26 -5.89 2.72
C CYS A 149 10.26 -4.98 3.45
N PHE A 150 9.92 -4.59 4.67
CA PHE A 150 10.77 -3.73 5.48
C PHE A 150 11.29 -4.49 6.70
N GLN A 151 12.51 -4.21 7.12
CA GLN A 151 13.09 -4.82 8.31
C GLN A 151 12.21 -4.56 9.53
N GLY A 152 12.00 -5.58 10.36
CA GLY A 152 11.18 -5.48 11.57
C GLY A 152 9.67 -5.55 11.31
N THR A 153 9.24 -5.75 10.06
CA THR A 153 7.81 -5.95 9.73
C THR A 153 7.47 -7.41 9.51
N THR A 154 6.20 -7.73 9.70
CA THR A 154 5.60 -9.04 9.40
C THR A 154 4.71 -8.92 8.17
N MET A 155 4.99 -9.71 7.13
CA MET A 155 4.16 -9.74 5.93
C MET A 155 2.79 -10.37 6.25
N CYS A 156 1.74 -9.64 5.89
CA CYS A 156 0.37 -10.05 6.04
C CYS A 156 -0.30 -10.10 4.66
N HIS A 157 -1.30 -10.97 4.52
CA HIS A 157 -2.13 -11.06 3.33
C HIS A 157 -3.61 -11.05 3.66
N LYS A 158 -4.44 -10.74 2.67
CA LYS A 158 -5.88 -10.92 2.71
C LYS A 158 -6.34 -11.38 1.33
N PHE A 159 -7.17 -12.42 1.29
CA PHE A 159 -7.81 -12.85 0.06
C PHE A 159 -8.92 -11.87 -0.30
N ILE A 160 -8.96 -11.47 -1.57
CA ILE A 160 -9.94 -10.52 -2.07
C ILE A 160 -11.10 -11.29 -2.70
N ASN A 161 -12.32 -10.92 -2.31
CA ASN A 161 -13.52 -11.49 -2.91
C ASN A 161 -13.70 -10.91 -4.32
N LYS A 162 -13.60 -11.78 -5.34
CA LYS A 162 -13.88 -11.38 -6.72
C LYS A 162 -15.31 -10.87 -6.82
N ALA A 163 -15.50 -9.74 -7.51
CA ALA A 163 -16.83 -9.23 -7.77
C ALA A 163 -17.62 -10.29 -8.55
N VAL A 164 -18.80 -10.66 -8.06
CA VAL A 164 -19.70 -11.53 -8.83
C VAL A 164 -20.14 -10.71 -10.03
N ALA A 165 -19.67 -11.08 -11.23
CA ALA A 165 -20.12 -10.45 -12.45
C ALA A 165 -21.66 -10.47 -12.48
N PRO A 166 -22.34 -9.34 -12.77
CA PRO A 166 -23.79 -9.36 -12.90
C PRO A 166 -24.14 -10.41 -13.97
N ARG A 167 -25.00 -11.37 -13.60
CA ARG A 167 -25.55 -12.33 -14.56
C ARG A 167 -26.24 -11.51 -15.66
N ARG A 168 -25.68 -11.56 -16.87
CA ARG A 168 -26.28 -10.96 -18.06
C ARG A 168 -27.61 -11.61 -18.38
#